data_AF-A0A542HTA3-F1
#
_entry.id   AF-A0A542HTA3-F1
#
_cell.length_a   1.000
_cell.length_b   1.000
_cell.length_c   1.000
_cell.angle_alpha   90.00
_cell.angle_beta   90.00
_cell.angle_gamma   90.00
#
_symmetry.space_group_name_H-M   'P 1'
#
loop_
_entity.id
_entity.type
_entity.pdbx_description
1 polymer ?
#
loop_
_entity_poly.entity_id
_entity_poly.type
_entity_poly.pdbx_seq_one_letter_code
_entity_poly.pdbx_strand_id
1 'polypeptide(L)'
;MATSNDHPPDGWAFLGVGDPFLVVHDEQRGLLAVAGTDAHDRATPVAVHNSRSFVRRALIRSRFPVHALAFHPRSPLLAIGTGRYDGGYFFEGELLLLHLKTGVVASLIENGFGRQVLGLEWLDERSLRVLVAPPDDWQDEAAHENGHVAVVDRVDWTAVPARSLSGRDLAGPRTFAPRPEPREAVQRAVATLRSLWQAQRVESSGDL
;
A
#
# COMPACT_ATOMS: atom_id res chain seq x y z
N MET A 1 -36.75 19.06 9.83
CA MET A 1 -35.51 18.68 10.55
C MET A 1 -35.04 17.34 10.03
N ALA A 2 -34.09 17.34 9.11
CA ALA A 2 -33.35 16.14 8.69
C ALA A 2 -31.97 16.62 8.24
N THR A 3 -31.08 16.81 9.20
CA THR A 3 -29.64 16.96 8.93
C THR A 3 -29.13 15.58 8.56
N SER A 4 -29.14 15.25 7.27
CA SER A 4 -28.39 14.10 6.77
C SER A 4 -26.90 14.38 7.03
N ASN A 5 -26.34 13.77 8.06
CA ASN A 5 -24.89 13.75 8.24
C ASN A 5 -24.27 13.00 7.07
N ASP A 6 -23.90 13.75 6.03
CA ASP A 6 -23.17 13.32 4.84
C ASP A 6 -21.67 13.04 5.13
N HIS A 7 -21.30 13.06 6.41
CA HIS A 7 -19.94 12.88 6.90
C HIS A 7 -19.88 11.59 7.73
N PRO A 8 -18.83 10.76 7.59
CA PRO A 8 -18.54 9.75 8.60
C PRO A 8 -18.46 10.43 9.97
N PRO A 9 -18.95 9.81 11.05
CA PRO A 9 -18.95 10.43 12.37
C PRO A 9 -17.51 10.79 12.76
N ASP A 10 -17.25 12.09 12.96
CA ASP A 10 -16.01 12.68 13.48
C ASP A 10 -14.70 12.42 12.69
N GLY A 11 -14.78 12.06 11.41
CA GLY A 11 -13.64 11.83 10.52
C GLY A 11 -13.31 10.35 10.29
N TRP A 12 -12.09 10.05 9.82
CA TRP A 12 -11.67 8.68 9.45
C TRP A 12 -10.97 7.92 10.60
N ALA A 13 -11.03 8.44 11.83
CA ALA A 13 -10.31 7.89 12.98
C ALA A 13 -10.65 6.42 13.28
N PHE A 14 -11.89 5.99 13.02
CA PHE A 14 -12.35 4.62 13.24
C PHE A 14 -11.61 3.58 12.38
N LEU A 15 -10.97 3.99 11.27
CA LEU A 15 -10.12 3.13 10.46
C LEU A 15 -8.83 2.72 11.20
N GLY A 16 -8.46 3.44 12.27
CA GLY A 16 -7.28 3.14 13.08
C GLY A 16 -5.96 3.44 12.37
N VAL A 17 -5.97 4.27 11.32
CA VAL A 17 -4.78 4.64 10.52
C VAL A 17 -4.40 6.11 10.63
N GLY A 18 -5.08 6.89 11.47
CA GLY A 18 -4.93 8.35 11.50
C GLY A 18 -5.46 8.99 10.22
N ASP A 19 -4.71 9.90 9.60
CA ASP A 19 -5.15 10.57 8.37
C ASP A 19 -4.86 9.68 7.15
N PRO A 20 -5.88 9.24 6.41
CA PRO A 20 -5.70 8.34 5.27
C PRO A 20 -5.07 9.08 4.09
N PHE A 21 -4.06 8.46 3.47
CA PHE A 21 -3.39 9.00 2.29
C PHE A 21 -3.31 8.03 1.10
N LEU A 22 -3.57 6.73 1.31
CA LEU A 22 -3.61 5.75 0.24
C LEU A 22 -4.71 4.73 0.51
N VAL A 23 -5.51 4.45 -0.51
CA VAL A 23 -6.68 3.56 -0.43
C VAL A 23 -6.73 2.68 -1.66
N VAL A 24 -6.89 1.37 -1.47
CA VAL A 24 -7.09 0.39 -2.55
C VAL A 24 -8.28 -0.50 -2.19
N HIS A 25 -9.18 -0.68 -3.16
CA HIS A 25 -10.39 -1.48 -3.01
C HIS A 25 -10.27 -2.76 -3.84
N ASP A 26 -10.47 -3.90 -3.20
CA ASP A 26 -10.77 -5.16 -3.85
C ASP A 26 -12.29 -5.36 -3.85
N GLU A 27 -12.92 -4.95 -4.95
CA GLU A 27 -14.37 -5.06 -5.15
C GLU A 27 -14.85 -6.51 -5.10
N GLN A 28 -14.08 -7.41 -5.71
CA GLN A 28 -14.43 -8.83 -5.82
C GLN A 28 -14.57 -9.49 -4.44
N ARG A 29 -13.70 -9.12 -3.48
CA ARG A 29 -13.76 -9.64 -2.11
C ARG A 29 -14.44 -8.72 -1.11
N GLY A 30 -14.82 -7.51 -1.54
CA GLY A 30 -15.33 -6.47 -0.65
C GLY A 30 -14.34 -6.11 0.45
N LEU A 31 -13.07 -5.90 0.08
CA LEU A 31 -11.99 -5.54 1.01
C LEU A 31 -11.39 -4.18 0.67
N LEU A 32 -11.03 -3.43 1.70
CA LEU A 32 -10.49 -2.09 1.58
C LEU A 32 -9.18 -2.01 2.35
N ALA A 33 -8.06 -1.78 1.67
CA ALA A 33 -6.78 -1.49 2.29
C ALA A 33 -6.60 0.03 2.37
N VAL A 34 -6.20 0.52 3.55
CA VAL A 34 -5.98 1.94 3.81
C VAL A 34 -4.64 2.11 4.49
N ALA A 35 -3.78 2.95 3.94
CA ALA A 35 -2.62 3.49 4.64
C ALA A 35 -2.89 4.92 5.10
N GLY A 36 -2.38 5.27 6.26
CA GLY A 36 -2.52 6.61 6.83
C GLY A 36 -1.29 7.02 7.61
N THR A 37 -1.30 8.24 8.15
CA THR A 37 -0.21 8.77 8.99
C THR A 37 -0.49 8.50 10.46
N ASP A 38 0.49 8.03 11.21
CA ASP A 38 0.39 8.03 12.67
C ASP A 38 0.75 9.42 13.22
N ALA A 39 0.12 9.83 14.33
CA ALA A 39 0.36 11.13 14.95
C ALA A 39 1.80 11.33 15.47
N HIS A 40 2.64 10.30 15.43
CA HIS A 40 3.99 10.29 15.99
C HIS A 40 5.08 10.07 14.94
N ASP A 41 4.72 9.97 13.65
CA ASP A 41 5.59 9.93 12.47
C ASP A 41 6.68 8.83 12.50
N ARG A 42 6.44 7.74 13.25
CA ARG A 42 7.43 6.67 13.48
C ARG A 42 7.14 5.41 12.69
N ALA A 43 5.87 5.11 12.43
CA ALA A 43 5.49 3.92 11.69
C ALA A 43 4.16 4.14 10.95
N THR A 44 4.13 3.79 9.66
CA THR A 44 2.95 4.02 8.83
C THR A 44 1.95 2.87 9.01
N PRO A 45 0.76 3.11 9.59
CA PRO A 45 -0.27 2.09 9.71
C PRO A 45 -0.86 1.71 8.35
N VAL A 46 -1.07 0.41 8.14
CA VAL A 46 -1.88 -0.13 7.05
C VAL A 46 -2.96 -1.01 7.64
N ALA A 47 -4.21 -0.67 7.39
CA ALA A 47 -5.36 -1.41 7.85
C ALA A 47 -6.15 -1.99 6.69
N VAL A 48 -6.64 -3.22 6.85
CA VAL A 48 -7.56 -3.86 5.92
C VAL A 48 -8.92 -3.98 6.57
N HIS A 49 -9.94 -3.49 5.90
CA HIS A 49 -11.33 -3.48 6.35
C HIS A 49 -12.21 -4.24 5.36
N ASN A 50 -13.38 -4.70 5.81
CA ASN A 50 -14.45 -4.98 4.87
C ASN A 50 -14.93 -3.66 4.25
N SER A 51 -15.09 -3.61 2.93
CA SER A 51 -15.45 -2.37 2.23
C SER A 51 -16.88 -1.91 2.48
N ARG A 52 -17.78 -2.82 2.89
CA ARG A 52 -19.18 -2.50 3.19
C ARG A 52 -19.40 -2.18 4.65
N SER A 53 -18.88 -2.97 5.57
CA SER A 53 -19.12 -2.77 7.02
C SER A 53 -18.04 -1.94 7.71
N PHE A 54 -16.93 -1.67 7.03
CA PHE A 54 -15.73 -1.06 7.61
C PHE A 54 -15.17 -1.80 8.83
N VAL A 55 -15.56 -3.07 9.03
CA VAL A 55 -15.00 -3.90 10.09
C VAL A 55 -13.56 -4.27 9.76
N ARG A 56 -12.65 -3.97 10.68
CA ARG A 56 -11.22 -4.21 10.53
C ARG A 56 -10.89 -5.70 10.56
N ARG A 57 -10.13 -6.16 9.56
CA ARG A 57 -9.60 -7.52 9.40
C ARG A 57 -8.13 -7.62 9.79
N ALA A 58 -7.33 -6.61 9.46
CA ALA A 58 -5.91 -6.57 9.79
C ALA A 58 -5.46 -5.14 10.05
N LEU A 59 -4.41 -5.00 10.86
CA LEU A 59 -3.68 -3.76 11.07
C LEU A 59 -2.20 -4.10 11.24
N ILE A 60 -1.36 -3.51 10.40
CA ILE A 60 0.09 -3.60 10.52
C ILE A 60 0.69 -2.21 10.65
N ARG A 61 1.92 -2.14 11.11
CA ARG A 61 2.72 -0.91 11.14
C ARG A 61 3.99 -1.15 10.35
N SER A 62 4.15 -0.40 9.26
CA SER A 62 5.36 -0.38 8.46
C SER A 62 6.42 0.49 9.11
N ARG A 63 7.69 0.09 9.05
CA ARG A 63 8.83 0.92 9.48
C ARG A 63 8.99 2.18 8.62
N PHE A 64 8.58 2.11 7.35
CA PHE A 64 8.74 3.18 6.38
C PHE A 64 7.39 3.70 5.87
N PRO A 65 7.37 4.94 5.33
CA PRO A 65 6.23 5.45 4.56
C PRO A 65 5.76 4.47 3.50
N VAL A 66 4.45 4.27 3.40
CA VAL A 66 3.83 3.39 2.40
C VAL A 66 3.64 4.20 1.12
N HIS A 67 4.00 3.62 -0.02
CA HIS A 67 3.79 4.24 -1.35
C HIS A 67 2.84 3.43 -2.23
N ALA A 68 2.72 2.12 -1.98
CA ALA A 68 1.93 1.23 -2.82
C ALA A 68 1.23 0.14 -2.02
N LEU A 69 0.02 -0.22 -2.46
CA LEU A 69 -0.78 -1.33 -1.96
C LEU A 69 -1.36 -2.09 -3.16
N ALA A 70 -1.32 -3.43 -3.13
CA ALA A 70 -1.91 -4.23 -4.20
C ALA A 70 -2.46 -5.57 -3.66
N PHE A 71 -3.78 -5.75 -3.75
CA PHE A 71 -4.42 -7.03 -3.42
C PHE A 71 -4.09 -8.06 -4.50
N HIS A 72 -3.67 -9.24 -4.08
CA HIS A 72 -3.42 -10.34 -5.00
C HIS A 72 -4.74 -10.80 -5.65
N PRO A 73 -4.79 -11.07 -6.96
CA PRO A 73 -6.05 -11.32 -7.68
C PRO A 73 -6.83 -12.55 -7.18
N ARG A 74 -6.16 -13.62 -6.73
CA ARG A 74 -6.83 -14.85 -6.23
C ARG A 74 -6.53 -15.28 -4.79
N SER A 75 -5.29 -15.17 -4.35
CA SER A 75 -4.88 -15.45 -2.97
C SER A 75 -5.23 -14.32 -1.98
N PRO A 76 -5.44 -14.63 -0.69
CA PRO A 76 -5.79 -13.64 0.34
C PRO A 76 -4.55 -12.87 0.81
N LEU A 77 -3.88 -12.19 -0.13
CA LEU A 77 -2.62 -11.49 0.10
C LEU A 77 -2.75 -10.01 -0.25
N LEU A 78 -2.03 -9.17 0.50
CA LEU A 78 -1.82 -7.76 0.20
C LEU A 78 -0.31 -7.51 0.10
N ALA A 79 0.16 -7.07 -1.06
CA ALA A 79 1.51 -6.54 -1.23
C ALA A 79 1.53 -5.07 -0.81
N ILE A 80 2.57 -4.67 -0.08
CA ILE A 80 2.71 -3.34 0.51
C ILE A 80 4.13 -2.84 0.20
N GLY A 81 4.22 -1.77 -0.57
CA GLY A 81 5.47 -1.15 -0.97
C GLY A 81 5.75 0.05 -0.08
N THR A 82 6.93 0.08 0.53
CA THR A 82 7.31 1.09 1.53
C THR A 82 8.72 1.61 1.26
N GLY A 83 9.04 2.77 1.81
CA GLY A 83 10.41 3.27 1.83
C GLY A 83 10.53 4.77 1.96
N ARG A 84 11.77 5.25 1.98
CA ARG A 84 12.14 6.66 1.98
C ARG A 84 13.58 6.82 1.49
N TYR A 85 13.91 8.03 1.08
CA TYR A 85 15.30 8.45 1.01
C TYR A 85 15.82 8.76 2.42
N ASP A 86 17.02 8.33 2.76
CA ASP A 86 17.62 8.53 4.08
C ASP A 86 18.07 9.98 4.34
N GLY A 87 18.08 10.82 3.30
CA GLY A 87 18.52 12.21 3.34
C GLY A 87 20.00 12.39 3.02
N GLY A 88 20.70 11.34 2.61
CA GLY A 88 22.12 11.41 2.29
C GLY A 88 22.58 10.58 1.10
N TYR A 89 22.14 9.32 0.96
CA TYR A 89 22.65 8.44 -0.09
C TYR A 89 21.65 7.34 -0.49
N PHE A 90 21.04 6.64 0.47
CA PHE A 90 20.28 5.43 0.17
C PHE A 90 18.76 5.65 0.06
N PHE A 91 18.14 4.92 -0.87
CA PHE A 91 16.69 4.73 -0.91
C PHE A 91 16.30 3.44 -0.19
N GLU A 92 16.03 3.55 1.12
CA GLU A 92 15.65 2.43 1.97
C GLU A 92 14.16 2.07 1.82
N GLY A 93 13.81 0.81 2.08
CA GLY A 93 12.40 0.42 2.08
C GLY A 93 12.14 -1.07 2.13
N GLU A 94 10.88 -1.45 2.10
CA GLU A 94 10.45 -2.84 2.21
C GLU A 94 9.39 -3.16 1.16
N LEU A 95 9.43 -4.40 0.65
CA LEU A 95 8.28 -5.05 0.04
C LEU A 95 7.71 -6.03 1.06
N LEU A 96 6.59 -5.65 1.69
CA LEU A 96 5.90 -6.51 2.65
C LEU A 96 4.79 -7.29 1.96
N LEU A 97 4.62 -8.55 2.36
CA LEU A 97 3.51 -9.40 1.94
C LEU A 97 2.70 -9.79 3.18
N LEU A 98 1.48 -9.28 3.27
CA LEU A 98 0.54 -9.57 4.36
C LEU A 98 -0.41 -10.69 3.93
N HIS A 99 -0.47 -11.76 4.72
CA HIS A 99 -1.45 -12.83 4.56
C HIS A 99 -2.73 -12.55 5.37
N LEU A 100 -3.80 -12.18 4.67
CA LEU A 100 -5.02 -11.61 5.27
C LEU A 100 -5.78 -12.57 6.19
N LYS A 101 -5.65 -13.89 5.98
CA LYS A 101 -6.30 -14.89 6.86
C LYS A 101 -5.52 -15.17 8.14
N THR A 102 -4.20 -15.02 8.12
CA THR A 102 -3.33 -15.44 9.24
C THR A 102 -2.73 -14.24 9.97
N GLY A 103 -2.74 -13.06 9.35
CA GLY A 103 -2.10 -11.86 9.87
C GLY A 103 -0.57 -11.86 9.75
N VAL A 104 0.02 -12.92 9.16
CA VAL A 104 1.48 -13.03 9.01
C VAL A 104 1.96 -12.03 7.96
N VAL A 105 3.06 -11.34 8.27
CA VAL A 105 3.74 -10.41 7.38
C VAL A 105 5.15 -10.91 7.10
N ALA A 106 5.53 -10.98 5.83
CA ALA A 106 6.89 -11.27 5.40
C ALA A 106 7.49 -10.06 4.67
N SER A 107 8.71 -9.66 5.05
CA SER A 107 9.51 -8.71 4.26
C SER A 107 10.32 -9.49 3.23
N LEU A 108 10.15 -9.16 1.95
CA LEU A 108 10.65 -10.00 0.85
C LEU A 108 12.06 -9.63 0.39
N ILE A 109 12.51 -8.39 0.62
CA ILE A 109 13.83 -7.93 0.16
C ILE A 109 14.92 -8.47 1.09
N GLU A 110 16.00 -8.99 0.52
CA GLU A 110 17.04 -9.73 1.25
C GLU A 110 17.77 -8.92 2.34
N ASN A 111 18.02 -7.63 2.07
CA ASN A 111 18.85 -6.76 2.91
C ASN A 111 18.00 -5.95 3.90
N GLY A 112 18.55 -5.68 5.10
CA GLY A 112 17.85 -4.91 6.14
C GLY A 112 17.63 -3.42 5.83
N PHE A 113 18.42 -2.85 4.91
CA PHE A 113 18.20 -1.53 4.31
C PHE A 113 17.14 -1.57 3.21
N GLY A 114 17.00 -2.74 2.57
CA GLY A 114 16.05 -3.00 1.51
C GLY A 114 16.19 -2.07 0.32
N ARG A 115 15.05 -1.62 -0.22
CA ARG A 115 14.97 -0.69 -1.36
C ARG A 115 13.62 -0.02 -1.36
N GLN A 116 13.57 1.29 -1.57
CA GLN A 116 12.28 2.01 -1.62
C GLN A 116 11.39 1.45 -2.75
N VAL A 117 10.22 0.94 -2.38
CA VAL A 117 9.19 0.49 -3.33
C VAL A 117 8.19 1.61 -3.55
N LEU A 118 8.02 2.02 -4.81
CA LEU A 118 7.21 3.16 -5.23
C LEU A 118 5.87 2.75 -5.84
N GLY A 119 5.79 1.54 -6.41
CA GLY A 119 4.60 1.07 -7.13
C GLY A 119 4.51 -0.45 -7.15
N LEU A 120 3.27 -0.95 -7.15
CA LEU A 120 2.95 -2.38 -7.15
C LEU A 120 1.74 -2.65 -8.05
N GLU A 121 1.84 -3.69 -8.87
CA GLU A 121 0.76 -4.14 -9.73
C GLU A 121 0.86 -5.65 -9.94
N TRP A 122 -0.21 -6.38 -9.61
CA TRP A 122 -0.34 -7.78 -9.99
C TRP A 122 -0.72 -7.85 -11.47
N LEU A 123 0.15 -8.42 -12.30
CA LEU A 123 -0.15 -8.62 -13.72
C LEU A 123 -1.02 -9.86 -13.94
N ASP A 124 -0.83 -10.85 -13.07
CA ASP A 124 -1.60 -12.08 -13.02
C ASP A 124 -1.45 -12.70 -11.60
N GLU A 125 -1.82 -13.98 -11.45
CA GLU A 125 -1.76 -14.72 -10.18
C GLU A 125 -0.34 -15.04 -9.69
N ARG A 126 0.68 -14.83 -10.52
CA ARG A 126 2.07 -15.19 -10.29
C ARG A 126 3.03 -14.03 -10.46
N SER A 127 2.69 -13.07 -11.30
CA SER A 127 3.56 -11.98 -11.71
C SER A 127 3.23 -10.70 -10.95
N LEU A 128 4.15 -10.25 -10.10
CA LEU A 128 4.08 -8.95 -9.44
C LEU A 128 5.05 -7.98 -10.11
N ARG A 129 4.52 -6.93 -10.74
CA ARG A 129 5.31 -5.79 -11.19
C ARG A 129 5.61 -4.89 -9.98
N VAL A 130 6.89 -4.59 -9.80
CA VAL A 130 7.41 -3.76 -8.71
C VAL A 130 8.18 -2.60 -9.32
N LEU A 131 7.77 -1.37 -9.00
CA LEU A 131 8.53 -0.16 -9.27
C LEU A 131 9.32 0.19 -8.01
N VAL A 132 10.64 0.25 -8.12
CA VAL A 132 11.54 0.59 -7.02
C VAL A 132 12.42 1.80 -7.36
N ALA A 133 12.81 2.58 -6.36
CA ALA A 133 13.83 3.63 -6.54
C ALA A 133 15.19 3.00 -6.92
N PRO A 134 16.17 3.75 -7.45
CA PRO A 134 17.56 3.32 -7.47
C PRO A 134 18.06 2.87 -6.07
N PRO A 135 19.13 2.08 -5.95
CA PRO A 135 19.68 1.72 -4.64
C PRO A 135 20.18 2.97 -3.88
N ASP A 136 20.78 3.91 -4.61
CA ASP A 136 21.33 5.16 -4.11
C ASP A 136 21.30 6.26 -5.19
N ASP A 137 21.69 7.48 -4.82
CA ASP A 137 21.80 8.65 -5.71
C ASP A 137 23.24 8.97 -6.13
N TRP A 138 24.20 8.08 -5.87
CA TRP A 138 25.60 8.37 -6.12
C TRP A 138 25.91 8.51 -7.58
N GLN A 139 26.38 9.71 -7.95
CA GLN A 139 26.63 10.07 -9.35
C GLN A 139 25.39 9.88 -10.26
N ASP A 140 24.20 9.89 -9.66
CA ASP A 140 22.92 9.74 -10.35
C ASP A 140 21.97 10.88 -9.96
N GLU A 141 22.17 12.04 -10.59
CA GLU A 141 21.33 13.22 -10.38
C GLU A 141 19.83 12.96 -10.64
N ALA A 142 19.52 11.96 -11.47
CA ALA A 142 18.16 11.61 -11.83
C ALA A 142 17.55 10.52 -10.93
N ALA A 143 18.22 10.12 -9.83
CA ALA A 143 17.74 9.06 -8.95
C ALA A 143 16.43 9.40 -8.22
N HIS A 144 16.18 10.68 -7.99
CA HIS A 144 14.94 11.18 -7.38
C HIS A 144 13.75 11.23 -8.36
N GLU A 145 14.02 11.13 -9.66
CA GLU A 145 13.00 11.23 -10.71
C GLU A 145 12.74 9.90 -11.40
N ASN A 146 13.63 8.93 -11.21
CA ASN A 146 13.57 7.63 -11.86
C ASN A 146 13.36 6.49 -10.86
N GLY A 147 13.00 5.34 -11.42
CA GLY A 147 12.93 4.06 -10.75
C GLY A 147 13.25 2.92 -11.71
N HIS A 148 13.16 1.69 -11.23
CA HIS A 148 13.37 0.47 -11.99
C HIS A 148 12.12 -0.40 -11.88
N VAL A 149 11.65 -0.92 -13.03
CA VAL A 149 10.48 -1.80 -13.09
C VAL A 149 10.94 -3.24 -13.20
N ALA A 150 10.79 -4.01 -12.12
CA ALA A 150 11.00 -5.44 -12.12
C ALA A 150 9.68 -6.20 -12.17
N VAL A 151 9.68 -7.40 -12.75
CA VAL A 151 8.56 -8.35 -12.65
C VAL A 151 9.06 -9.57 -11.91
N VAL A 152 8.48 -9.81 -10.75
CA VAL A 152 8.79 -10.96 -9.89
C VAL A 152 7.75 -12.02 -10.13
N ASP A 153 8.16 -13.21 -10.58
CA ASP A 153 7.29 -14.37 -10.75
C ASP A 153 7.45 -15.33 -9.56
N ARG A 154 6.32 -15.78 -8.99
CA ARG A 154 6.28 -16.87 -8.02
C ARG A 154 5.12 -17.79 -8.35
N VAL A 155 5.37 -19.10 -8.30
CA VAL A 155 4.33 -20.13 -8.50
C VAL A 155 3.29 -20.09 -7.38
N ASP A 156 3.74 -19.84 -6.15
CA ASP A 156 2.87 -19.72 -4.98
C ASP A 156 3.33 -18.54 -4.12
N TRP A 157 2.56 -17.46 -4.17
CA TRP A 157 2.78 -16.28 -3.35
C TRP A 157 2.50 -16.49 -1.86
N THR A 158 1.74 -17.51 -1.49
CA THR A 158 1.40 -17.79 -0.08
C THR A 158 2.55 -18.47 0.68
N ALA A 159 3.51 -19.05 -0.04
CA ALA A 159 4.66 -19.78 0.51
C ALA A 159 6.00 -19.07 0.29
N VAL A 160 6.01 -17.80 -0.14
CA VAL A 160 7.24 -17.07 -0.44
C VAL A 160 8.04 -16.83 0.85
N PRO A 161 9.32 -17.28 0.91
CA PRO A 161 10.15 -17.00 2.07
C PRO A 161 10.42 -15.51 2.22
N ALA A 162 10.51 -15.06 3.47
CA ALA A 162 11.07 -13.75 3.78
C ALA A 162 12.48 -13.64 3.20
N ARG A 163 12.89 -12.42 2.81
CA ARG A 163 14.24 -12.11 2.31
C ARG A 163 14.65 -12.92 1.08
N SER A 164 13.69 -13.26 0.21
CA SER A 164 13.92 -14.07 -1.00
C SER A 164 14.10 -13.26 -2.28
N LEU A 165 14.01 -11.93 -2.23
CA LEU A 165 14.25 -11.03 -3.37
C LEU A 165 15.58 -10.33 -3.22
N SER A 166 16.46 -10.59 -4.18
CA SER A 166 17.76 -9.96 -4.27
C SER A 166 17.73 -8.64 -5.02
N GLY A 167 18.83 -7.89 -4.92
CA GLY A 167 19.02 -6.71 -5.77
C GLY A 167 18.90 -7.01 -7.27
N ARG A 168 19.31 -8.21 -7.71
CA ARG A 168 19.20 -8.64 -9.12
C ARG A 168 17.75 -8.85 -9.55
N ASP A 169 16.91 -9.39 -8.67
CA ASP A 169 15.48 -9.58 -8.95
C ASP A 169 14.75 -8.25 -9.16
N LEU A 170 15.28 -7.17 -8.56
CA LEU A 170 14.75 -5.81 -8.64
C LEU A 170 15.50 -4.91 -9.64
N ALA A 171 16.46 -5.44 -10.40
CA ALA A 171 17.30 -4.70 -11.34
C ALA A 171 16.66 -4.59 -12.73
N GLY A 172 15.39 -4.20 -12.79
CA GLY A 172 14.67 -4.00 -14.04
C GLY A 172 15.08 -2.73 -14.83
N PRO A 173 14.53 -2.51 -16.04
CA PRO A 173 14.79 -1.30 -16.81
C PRO A 173 14.42 -0.02 -16.05
N ARG A 174 15.21 1.03 -16.27
CA ARG A 174 14.99 2.35 -15.71
C ARG A 174 13.78 3.03 -16.38
N THR A 175 12.97 3.72 -15.60
CA THR A 175 11.82 4.51 -16.05
C THR A 175 11.69 5.78 -15.24
N PHE A 176 11.06 6.80 -15.81
CA PHE A 176 10.58 7.95 -15.05
C PHE A 176 9.52 7.50 -14.03
N ALA A 177 9.66 7.97 -12.79
CA ALA A 177 8.88 7.54 -11.63
C ALA A 177 8.70 8.70 -10.63
N PRO A 178 7.90 9.73 -10.99
CA PRO A 178 7.67 10.86 -10.11
C PRO A 178 6.92 10.40 -8.86
N ARG A 179 7.37 10.88 -7.70
CA ARG A 179 6.72 10.60 -6.41
C ARG A 179 5.51 11.55 -6.25
N PRO A 180 4.31 11.04 -5.95
CA PRO A 180 3.13 11.88 -5.82
C PRO A 180 3.27 12.90 -4.68
N GLU A 181 2.74 14.10 -4.89
CA GLU A 181 2.66 15.10 -3.82
C GLU A 181 1.76 14.60 -2.68
N PRO A 182 2.19 14.66 -1.40
CA PRO A 182 1.43 14.13 -0.27
C PRO A 182 -0.01 14.64 -0.19
N ARG A 183 -0.21 15.91 -0.52
CA ARG A 183 -1.53 16.56 -0.49
C ARG A 183 -2.51 15.93 -1.50
N GLU A 184 -2.04 15.61 -2.70
CA GLU A 184 -2.87 14.99 -3.74
C GLU A 184 -3.22 13.54 -3.38
N ALA A 185 -2.30 12.82 -2.74
CA ALA A 185 -2.55 11.47 -2.24
C ALA A 185 -3.69 11.46 -1.19
N VAL A 186 -3.61 12.35 -0.19
CA VAL A 186 -4.65 12.52 0.85
C VAL A 186 -6.01 12.87 0.23
N GLN A 187 -6.06 13.83 -0.70
CA GLN A 187 -7.31 14.23 -1.34
C GLN A 187 -7.96 13.07 -2.10
N ARG A 188 -7.18 12.30 -2.86
CA ARG A 188 -7.68 11.11 -3.57
C ARG A 188 -8.18 10.04 -2.61
N ALA A 189 -7.41 9.72 -1.56
CA ALA A 189 -7.79 8.74 -0.56
C ALA A 189 -9.12 9.10 0.13
N VAL A 190 -9.26 10.35 0.57
CA VAL A 190 -10.49 10.83 1.22
C VAL A 190 -11.68 10.80 0.26
N ALA A 191 -11.49 11.17 -1.01
CA ALA A 191 -12.54 11.10 -2.02
C ALA A 191 -13.01 9.65 -2.25
N THR A 192 -12.09 8.69 -2.37
CA THR A 192 -12.43 7.27 -2.51
C THR A 192 -13.18 6.76 -1.29
N LEU A 193 -12.71 7.04 -0.07
CA LEU A 193 -13.39 6.61 1.16
C LEU A 193 -14.80 7.19 1.27
N ARG A 194 -14.99 8.46 0.92
CA ARG A 194 -16.30 9.11 0.92
C ARG A 194 -17.27 8.44 -0.06
N SER A 195 -16.79 8.12 -1.26
CA SER A 195 -17.60 7.43 -2.27
C SER A 195 -18.06 6.05 -1.79
N LEU A 196 -17.15 5.25 -1.20
CA LEU A 196 -17.47 3.93 -0.66
C LEU A 196 -18.46 4.00 0.51
N TRP A 197 -18.27 4.98 1.40
CA TRP A 197 -19.17 5.21 2.53
C TRP A 197 -20.60 5.58 2.06
N GLN A 198 -20.72 6.43 1.05
CA GLN A 198 -22.01 6.82 0.49
C GLN A 198 -22.72 5.65 -0.19
N ALA A 199 -21.99 4.83 -0.97
CA ALA A 199 -22.55 3.67 -1.65
C ALA A 199 -23.22 2.68 -0.66
N GLN A 200 -22.58 2.43 0.50
CA GLN A 200 -23.14 1.57 1.56
C GLN A 200 -24.51 2.05 2.06
N ARG A 201 -24.69 3.37 2.20
CA ARG A 201 -25.92 3.95 2.77
C ARG A 201 -27.10 3.89 1.81
N VAL A 202 -26.84 4.00 0.51
CA VAL A 202 -27.88 3.87 -0.52
C VAL A 202 -28.41 2.44 -0.55
N GLU A 203 -27.54 1.43 -0.50
CA GLU A 203 -27.95 0.02 -0.39
C GLU A 203 -28.78 -0.24 0.88
N SER A 204 -28.35 0.32 2.03
CA SER A 204 -29.06 0.15 3.31
C SER A 204 -30.44 0.82 3.37
N SER A 205 -30.75 1.74 2.46
CA SER A 205 -32.04 2.46 2.40
C SER A 205 -33.02 1.85 1.40
N GLY A 206 -32.59 0.92 0.55
CA GLY A 206 -33.43 0.24 -0.46
C GLY A 206 -34.11 -1.04 0.04
N ASP A 207 -33.75 -1.52 1.23
CA ASP A 207 -34.26 -2.76 1.84
C ASP A 207 -35.41 -2.52 2.84
N LEU A 208 -36.13 -1.38 2.77
CA LEU A 208 -37.27 -1.04 3.63
C LEU A 208 -38.59 -0.92 2.85
#